data_AF-A0A0A9WM46-F1
#
_entry.id   AF-A0A0A9WM46-F1
#
_cell.length_a   1.000
_cell.length_b   1.000
_cell.length_c   1.000
_cell.angle_alpha   90.00
_cell.angle_beta   90.00
_cell.angle_gamma   90.00
#
_symmetry.space_group_name_H-M   'P 1'
#
loop_
_entity.id
_entity.type
_entity.pdbx_description
1 polymer ?
#
loop_
_entity_poly.entity_id
_entity_poly.type
_entity_poly.pdbx_seq_one_letter_code
_entity_poly.pdbx_strand_id
1 'polypeptide(L)'
;ARLEERLLVIRKMYKVLVLIVLASVSATVAEIEGTPNCPKDEKNEAELLPIIKWMRSLERLSGDVKKIISHTTEAVAGTKYIIRYTTTNNLICTLHFVCQPWLTTKVKYIGNKCRN
;
A
#
# COMPACT_ATOMS: atom_id res chain seq x y z
N ALA A 1 -12.28 -41.77 36.53
CA ALA A 1 -10.98 -42.17 35.94
C ALA A 1 -10.90 -41.87 34.43
N ARG A 2 -11.39 -42.74 33.53
CA ARG A 2 -11.13 -42.63 32.07
C ARG A 2 -11.79 -41.42 31.36
N LEU A 3 -12.88 -40.88 31.92
CA LEU A 3 -13.61 -39.72 31.37
C LEU A 3 -12.96 -38.38 31.77
N GLU A 4 -12.40 -38.32 32.99
CA GLU A 4 -11.78 -37.13 33.56
C GLU A 4 -10.44 -36.82 32.88
N GLU A 5 -9.67 -37.85 32.52
CA GLU A 5 -8.43 -37.71 31.74
C GLU A 5 -8.71 -37.12 30.35
N ARG A 6 -9.80 -37.54 29.69
CA ARG A 6 -10.19 -37.02 28.36
C ARG A 6 -10.62 -35.55 28.42
N LEU A 7 -11.38 -35.16 29.46
CA LEU A 7 -11.76 -33.77 29.71
C LEU A 7 -10.54 -32.86 29.96
N LEU A 8 -9.53 -33.38 30.65
CA LEU A 8 -8.31 -32.64 30.97
C LEU A 8 -7.45 -32.39 29.73
N VAL A 9 -7.40 -33.36 28.80
CA VAL A 9 -6.72 -33.22 27.50
C VAL A 9 -7.45 -32.18 26.62
N ILE A 10 -8.77 -32.25 26.52
CA ILE A 10 -9.58 -31.29 25.73
C ILE A 10 -9.39 -29.86 26.26
N ARG A 11 -9.39 -29.68 27.59
CA ARG A 11 -9.20 -28.36 28.22
C ARG A 11 -7.79 -27.80 27.98
N LYS A 12 -6.75 -28.64 27.91
CA LYS A 12 -5.40 -28.23 27.54
C LYS A 12 -5.31 -27.84 26.07
N MET A 13 -5.89 -28.64 25.17
CA MET A 13 -5.91 -28.33 23.73
C MET A 13 -6.67 -27.03 23.43
N TYR A 14 -7.78 -26.77 24.12
CA TYR A 14 -8.53 -25.52 23.97
C TYR A 14 -7.71 -24.30 24.38
N LYS A 15 -6.96 -24.37 25.49
CA LYS A 15 -6.07 -23.28 25.92
C LYS A 15 -4.96 -22.99 24.90
N VAL A 16 -4.38 -24.03 24.30
CA VAL A 16 -3.36 -23.87 23.24
C VAL A 16 -3.98 -23.25 21.99
N LEU A 17 -5.16 -23.69 21.60
CA LEU A 17 -5.86 -23.15 20.43
C LEU A 17 -6.20 -21.66 20.61
N VAL A 18 -6.67 -21.27 21.79
CA VAL A 18 -6.97 -19.87 22.13
C VAL A 18 -5.69 -19.01 22.10
N LEU A 19 -4.56 -19.53 22.60
CA LEU A 19 -3.29 -18.82 22.54
C LEU A 19 -2.78 -18.62 21.10
N ILE A 20 -2.97 -19.61 20.23
CA ILE A 20 -2.59 -19.50 18.81
C ILE A 20 -3.46 -18.47 18.09
N VAL A 21 -4.78 -18.48 18.34
CA VAL A 21 -5.70 -17.51 17.73
C VAL A 21 -5.39 -16.09 18.22
N LEU A 22 -5.12 -15.88 19.52
CA LEU A 22 -4.69 -14.57 20.01
C LEU A 22 -3.35 -14.10 19.43
N ALA A 23 -2.39 -15.01 19.22
CA ALA A 23 -1.09 -14.65 18.64
C ALA A 23 -1.18 -14.23 17.16
N SER A 24 -2.16 -14.73 16.40
CA SER A 24 -2.32 -14.41 14.98
C SER A 24 -2.91 -13.01 14.69
N VAL A 25 -3.51 -12.33 15.68
CA VAL A 25 -4.16 -11.02 15.47
C VAL A 25 -3.19 -9.84 15.64
N SER A 26 -1.99 -10.06 16.19
CA SER A 26 -1.02 -9.00 16.48
C SER A 26 -0.01 -8.70 15.37
N ALA A 27 -0.27 -9.11 14.13
CA ALA A 27 0.46 -8.59 12.98
C ALA A 27 -0.02 -7.15 12.70
N THR A 28 0.27 -6.22 13.61
CA THR A 28 0.21 -4.78 13.31
C THR A 28 1.26 -4.54 12.24
N VAL A 29 0.79 -4.44 11.00
CA VAL A 29 1.59 -4.01 9.85
C VAL A 29 2.19 -2.67 10.25
N ALA A 30 3.51 -2.67 10.44
CA ALA A 30 4.24 -1.46 10.77
C ALA A 30 3.90 -0.40 9.72
N GLU A 31 3.40 0.74 10.18
CA GLU A 31 3.27 1.95 9.37
C GLU A 31 4.67 2.25 8.83
N ILE A 32 4.85 2.15 7.51
CA ILE A 32 6.15 2.43 6.89
C ILE A 32 6.35 3.95 7.04
N GLU A 33 7.19 4.37 7.99
CA GLU A 33 7.57 5.77 8.15
C GLU A 33 7.98 6.35 6.78
N GLY A 34 7.28 7.42 6.36
CA GLY A 34 7.52 8.08 5.09
C GLY A 34 6.56 7.73 3.95
N THR A 35 5.52 6.91 4.14
CA THR A 35 4.46 6.76 3.13
C THR A 35 3.66 8.06 3.01
N PRO A 36 3.53 8.64 1.80
CA PRO A 36 2.72 9.83 1.60
C PRO A 36 1.24 9.54 1.83
N ASN A 37 0.48 10.57 2.19
CA ASN A 37 -0.97 10.46 2.34
C ASN A 37 -1.68 10.38 0.99
N CYS A 38 -2.92 9.88 1.01
CA CYS A 38 -3.80 9.95 -0.14
C CYS A 38 -4.06 11.40 -0.57
N PRO A 39 -4.15 11.68 -1.88
CA PRO A 39 -4.59 12.98 -2.37
C PRO A 39 -6.00 13.27 -1.83
N LYS A 40 -6.22 14.49 -1.35
CA LYS A 40 -7.54 14.99 -0.95
C LYS A 40 -8.32 15.48 -2.15
N ASP A 41 -7.62 16.11 -3.09
CA ASP A 41 -8.17 16.54 -4.37
C ASP A 41 -7.41 15.86 -5.51
N GLU A 42 -8.14 15.07 -6.30
CA GLU A 42 -7.60 14.33 -7.44
C GLU A 42 -7.00 15.26 -8.50
N LYS A 43 -7.47 16.51 -8.58
CA LYS A 43 -7.02 17.52 -9.56
C LYS A 43 -5.81 18.31 -9.10
N ASN A 44 -5.43 18.20 -7.83
CA ASN A 44 -4.33 18.98 -7.28
C ASN A 44 -2.98 18.31 -7.57
N GLU A 45 -2.31 18.74 -8.64
CA GLU A 45 -1.00 18.23 -9.03
C GLU A 45 0.07 18.37 -7.93
N ALA A 46 -0.05 19.37 -7.05
CA ALA A 46 0.90 19.59 -5.95
C ALA A 46 0.89 18.42 -4.95
N GLU A 47 -0.26 17.76 -4.77
CA GLU A 47 -0.40 16.59 -3.90
C GLU A 47 0.12 15.30 -4.57
N LEU A 48 0.16 15.26 -5.91
CA LEU A 48 0.63 14.10 -6.67
C LEU A 48 2.16 14.01 -6.71
N LEU A 49 2.86 15.14 -6.78
CA LEU A 49 4.32 15.19 -6.84
C LEU A 49 5.05 14.41 -5.72
N PRO A 50 4.73 14.57 -4.42
CA PRO A 50 5.40 13.80 -3.37
C PRO A 50 5.16 12.29 -3.50
N ILE A 51 3.98 11.88 -3.96
CA ILE A 51 3.65 10.46 -4.18
C ILE A 51 4.49 9.89 -5.32
N ILE A 52 4.58 10.61 -6.45
CA ILE A 52 5.39 10.18 -7.60
C ILE A 52 6.86 10.08 -7.20
N LYS A 53 7.39 11.06 -6.47
CA LYS A 53 8.79 11.03 -5.98
C LYS A 53 9.05 9.86 -5.05
N TRP A 54 8.15 9.60 -4.10
CA TRP A 54 8.26 8.45 -3.19
C TRP A 54 8.21 7.12 -3.95
N MET A 55 7.30 6.94 -4.90
CA MET A 55 7.24 5.69 -5.68
C MET A 55 8.46 5.47 -6.57
N ARG A 56 9.01 6.55 -7.14
CA ARG A 56 10.26 6.47 -7.90
C ARG A 56 11.45 6.11 -7.04
N SER A 57 11.49 6.55 -5.77
CA SER A 57 12.57 6.19 -4.85
C SER A 57 12.53 4.71 -4.47
N LEU A 58 11.33 4.11 -4.36
CA LEU A 58 11.18 2.66 -4.14
C LEU A 58 11.78 1.83 -5.29
N GLU A 59 11.62 2.27 -6.53
CA GLU A 59 12.15 1.57 -7.71
C GLU A 59 13.57 2.00 -8.13
N ARG A 60 14.19 2.96 -7.41
CA ARG A 60 15.51 3.51 -7.73
C ARG A 60 15.61 4.01 -9.18
N LEU A 61 14.53 4.61 -9.69
CA LEU A 61 14.50 5.11 -11.07
C LEU A 61 15.33 6.38 -11.24
N SER A 62 16.14 6.43 -12.28
CA SER A 62 16.95 7.60 -12.63
C SER A 62 16.10 8.75 -13.19
N GLY A 63 16.47 9.99 -12.86
CA GLY A 63 15.84 11.22 -13.34
C GLY A 63 14.65 11.68 -12.50
N ASP A 64 14.47 12.99 -12.40
CA ASP A 64 13.39 13.61 -11.63
C ASP A 64 12.12 13.80 -12.46
N VAL A 65 11.00 14.04 -11.79
CA VAL A 65 9.75 14.44 -12.45
C VAL A 65 9.92 15.86 -12.99
N LYS A 66 9.83 16.01 -14.32
CA LYS A 66 9.89 17.30 -15.00
C LYS A 66 8.52 17.96 -15.09
N LYS A 67 7.50 17.19 -15.48
CA LYS A 67 6.13 17.69 -15.68
C LYS A 67 5.10 16.56 -15.63
N ILE A 68 3.95 16.81 -15.01
CA ILE A 68 2.77 15.92 -15.13
C ILE A 68 2.05 16.24 -16.44
N ILE A 69 1.78 15.22 -17.25
CA ILE A 69 1.13 15.34 -18.56
C ILE A 69 -0.38 15.19 -18.38
N SER A 70 -0.79 14.17 -17.62
CA SER A 70 -2.19 13.89 -17.34
C SER A 70 -2.31 13.03 -16.09
N HIS A 71 -3.43 13.13 -15.40
CA HIS A 71 -3.81 12.19 -14.36
C HIS A 71 -5.27 11.77 -14.58
N THR A 72 -5.59 10.53 -14.24
CA THR A 72 -6.95 9.99 -14.31
C THR A 72 -7.16 9.10 -13.11
N THR A 73 -8.40 9.08 -12.62
CA THR A 73 -8.81 8.29 -11.47
C THR A 73 -9.86 7.27 -11.87
N GLU A 74 -9.81 6.11 -11.23
CA GLU A 74 -10.79 5.04 -11.39
C GLU A 74 -11.27 4.61 -10.00
N ALA A 75 -12.59 4.54 -9.82
CA ALA A 75 -13.18 3.97 -8.61
C ALA A 75 -12.96 2.45 -8.60
N VAL A 76 -12.28 1.95 -7.58
CA VAL A 76 -12.06 0.53 -7.31
C VAL A 76 -12.44 0.25 -5.84
N ALA A 77 -11.90 -0.79 -5.22
CA ALA A 77 -11.91 -0.90 -3.76
C ALA A 77 -10.99 0.18 -3.14
N GLY A 78 -11.26 1.46 -3.38
CA GLY A 78 -10.32 2.59 -3.23
C GLY A 78 -10.40 3.54 -4.43
N THR A 79 -9.45 4.46 -4.50
CA THR A 79 -9.25 5.31 -5.68
C THR A 79 -7.96 4.91 -6.37
N LYS A 80 -8.04 4.39 -7.59
CA LYS A 80 -6.86 4.10 -8.40
C LYS A 80 -6.48 5.34 -9.18
N TYR A 81 -5.23 5.75 -9.07
CA TYR A 81 -4.65 6.86 -9.80
C TYR A 81 -3.76 6.34 -10.92
N ILE A 82 -3.91 6.94 -12.10
CA ILE A 82 -3.10 6.70 -13.29
C ILE A 82 -2.49 8.03 -13.69
N ILE A 83 -1.19 8.18 -13.49
CA ILE A 83 -0.47 9.44 -13.72
C ILE A 83 0.51 9.26 -14.85
N ARG A 84 0.40 10.09 -15.89
CA ARG A 84 1.42 10.21 -16.94
C ARG A 84 2.27 11.44 -16.68
N TYR A 85 3.58 11.29 -16.68
CA TYR A 85 4.52 12.37 -16.44
C TYR A 85 5.78 12.22 -17.30
N THR A 86 6.43 13.34 -17.57
CA THR A 86 7.74 13.40 -18.21
C THR A 86 8.83 13.52 -17.16
N THR A 87 9.96 12.88 -17.43
CA THR A 87 11.16 12.97 -16.58
C THR A 87 12.17 13.99 -17.11
N THR A 88 13.18 14.33 -16.30
CA THR A 88 14.32 15.15 -16.74
C THR A 88 15.11 14.50 -17.88
N ASN A 89 15.07 13.17 -17.97
CA ASN A 89 15.71 12.39 -19.04
C ASN A 89 14.81 12.27 -20.29
N ASN A 90 13.75 13.08 -20.38
CA ASN A 90 12.74 13.09 -21.45
C ASN A 90 11.95 11.77 -21.65
N LEU A 91 12.02 10.82 -20.71
CA LEU A 91 11.14 9.64 -20.73
C LEU A 91 9.72 10.02 -20.32
N ILE A 92 8.73 9.40 -20.98
CA ILE A 92 7.32 9.45 -20.59
C ILE A 92 7.03 8.22 -19.74
N CYS A 93 6.63 8.45 -18.50
CA CYS A 93 6.30 7.40 -17.55
C CYS A 93 4.81 7.42 -17.21
N THR A 94 4.23 6.23 -17.04
CA THR A 94 2.88 6.04 -16.51
C THR A 94 2.97 5.32 -15.18
N LEU A 95 2.58 6.00 -14.10
CA LEU A 95 2.52 5.49 -12.74
C LEU A 95 1.08 5.08 -12.39
N HIS A 96 0.96 3.93 -11.75
CA HIS A 96 -0.30 3.40 -11.23
C HIS A 96 -0.16 3.16 -9.72
N PHE A 97 -1.13 3.67 -8.96
CA PHE A 97 -1.26 3.35 -7.53
C PHE A 97 -2.72 3.37 -7.10
N VAL A 98 -3.02 2.76 -5.95
CA VAL A 98 -4.36 2.78 -5.34
C VAL A 98 -4.27 3.44 -3.99
N CYS A 99 -5.25 4.28 -3.69
CA CYS A 99 -5.46 4.85 -2.38
C CYS A 99 -6.66 4.22 -1.68
N GLN A 100 -6.43 3.74 -0.46
CA GLN A 100 -7.41 3.08 0.39
C GLN A 100 -7.28 3.70 1.80
N PRO A 101 -7.89 4.87 2.06
CA PRO A 101 -7.68 5.62 3.30
C PRO A 101 -8.10 4.87 4.57
N TRP A 102 -8.93 3.83 4.44
CA TRP A 102 -9.37 2.94 5.52
C TRP A 102 -8.38 1.79 5.83
N LEU A 103 -7.29 1.64 5.08
CA LEU A 103 -6.24 0.67 5.36
C LEU A 103 -5.03 1.31 6.05
N THR A 104 -4.28 0.51 6.81
CA THR A 104 -3.02 0.92 7.46
C THR A 104 -2.02 1.45 6.44
N THR A 105 -1.85 0.74 5.31
CA THR A 105 -1.07 1.23 4.16
C THR A 105 -2.03 1.92 3.20
N LYS A 106 -2.18 3.24 3.38
CA LYS A 106 -3.15 4.04 2.62
C LYS A 106 -2.85 4.11 1.14
N VAL A 107 -1.57 4.11 0.77
CA VAL A 107 -1.12 4.19 -0.63
C VAL A 107 -0.47 2.87 -1.04
N LYS A 108 -1.07 2.18 -1.99
CA LYS A 108 -0.57 0.93 -2.57
C LYS A 108 0.01 1.18 -3.95
N TYR A 109 1.31 0.96 -4.07
CA TYR A 109 1.99 0.96 -5.36
C TYR A 109 1.52 -0.20 -6.24
N ILE A 110 1.22 0.06 -7.52
CA ILE A 110 0.91 -0.99 -8.51
C ILE A 110 2.07 -1.19 -9.48
N GLY A 111 2.57 -0.09 -10.07
CA GLY A 111 3.58 -0.18 -11.11
C GLY A 111 3.84 1.15 -11.81
N ASN A 112 5.00 1.25 -12.43
CA ASN A 112 5.46 2.43 -13.15
C ASN A 112 6.16 1.97 -14.43
N LYS A 113 5.67 2.44 -15.57
CA LYS A 113 6.18 2.03 -16.88
C LYS A 113 6.67 3.27 -17.62
N CYS A 114 7.96 3.31 -17.92
CA CYS A 114 8.57 4.37 -18.69
C CYS A 114 8.81 3.93 -20.14
N ARG A 115 8.59 4.85 -21.09
CA ARG A 115 8.90 4.70 -22.51
C ARG A 115 9.67 5.93 -22.99
N ASN A 116 10.56 5.73 -23.95
CA ASN A 116 11.29 6.78 -24.65
C ASN A 116 10.49 7.23 -25.88
#